data_AF-A0A961HNP1-F1
#
_entry.id   AF-A0A961HNP1-F1
#
_cell.length_a   1.000
_cell.length_b   1.000
_cell.length_c   1.000
_cell.angle_alpha   90.00
_cell.angle_beta   90.00
_cell.angle_gamma   90.00
#
_symmetry.space_group_name_H-M   'P 1'
#
loop_
_entity.id
_entity.type
_entity.pdbx_description
1 polymer ?
#
loop_
_entity_poly.entity_id
_entity_poly.type
_entity_poly.pdbx_seq_one_letter_code
_entity_poly.pdbx_strand_id
1 'polypeptide(L)'
;MTLISNRPVTRSASILSPEHRWVTIAAIALVTLGAYENRAITTILPVIADDLDGLRWFGLASAIPAATYLVATTVAGTWTDHRGPRRPLLFSLVLFALAQIASGLAPSMEVLLTARALSGIAEGGLDIALVVLVSDLLPEALRAKVFAAFATAWIVPSLVGPAVAGGIAQWLGWRAAFLLPLIMLIAVVPALLPALRRATARGAREFRPARFGASAVLRPWSWPPSSSAWPSPPSAPIFRSCSRPSAVRARPSPASR
;
A
#
# COMPACT_ATOMS: atom_id res chain seq x y z
N MET A 1 18.87 -36.59 -33.85
CA MET A 1 18.97 -36.71 -32.39
C MET A 1 19.32 -35.33 -31.85
N THR A 2 18.30 -34.46 -31.78
CA THR A 2 18.47 -33.02 -31.55
C THR A 2 18.65 -32.77 -30.06
N LEU A 3 19.84 -32.35 -29.67
CA LEU A 3 20.19 -31.93 -28.31
C LEU A 3 19.23 -30.83 -27.86
N ILE A 4 18.36 -31.16 -26.92
CA ILE A 4 17.61 -30.18 -26.12
C ILE A 4 18.66 -29.40 -25.34
N SER A 5 18.95 -28.17 -25.78
CA SER A 5 19.72 -27.19 -25.03
C SER A 5 18.94 -26.85 -23.77
N ASN A 6 19.19 -27.60 -22.69
CA ASN A 6 18.67 -27.33 -21.37
C ASN A 6 19.46 -26.14 -20.82
N ARG A 7 19.10 -24.91 -21.25
CA ARG A 7 19.63 -23.71 -20.64
C ARG A 7 19.12 -23.69 -19.20
N PRO A 8 20.00 -23.70 -18.19
CA PRO A 8 19.58 -23.66 -16.80
C PRO A 8 18.74 -22.41 -16.59
N VAL A 9 17.56 -22.59 -15.97
CA VAL A 9 16.66 -21.52 -15.53
C VAL A 9 17.51 -20.47 -14.82
N THR A 10 17.69 -19.33 -15.48
CA THR A 10 18.54 -18.23 -15.01
C THR A 10 18.10 -17.81 -13.61
N ARG A 11 19.06 -17.76 -12.66
CA ARG A 11 18.92 -17.26 -11.28
C ARG A 11 17.75 -16.28 -11.13
N SER A 12 16.77 -16.64 -10.31
CA SER A 12 15.67 -15.79 -9.86
C SER A 12 16.14 -14.36 -9.65
N ALA A 13 15.69 -13.44 -10.52
CA ALA A 13 15.70 -12.03 -10.19
C ALA A 13 15.00 -11.89 -8.82
N SER A 14 15.68 -11.27 -7.86
CA SER A 14 15.19 -11.07 -6.50
C SER A 14 14.99 -9.58 -6.25
N ILE A 15 13.93 -9.23 -5.54
CA ILE A 15 13.63 -7.85 -5.13
C ILE A 15 14.73 -7.24 -4.24
N LEU A 16 15.57 -8.10 -3.64
CA LEU A 16 16.72 -7.74 -2.80
C LEU A 16 18.07 -7.86 -3.54
N SER A 17 18.06 -8.01 -4.86
CA SER A 17 19.30 -7.96 -5.65
C SER A 17 20.02 -6.61 -5.43
N PRO A 18 21.37 -6.56 -5.48
CA PRO A 18 22.13 -5.31 -5.23
C PRO A 18 21.67 -4.13 -6.09
N GLU A 19 21.14 -4.42 -7.27
CA GLU A 19 20.57 -3.44 -8.18
C GLU A 19 19.26 -2.83 -7.67
N HIS A 20 18.34 -3.62 -7.11
CA HIS A 20 16.98 -3.15 -6.75
C HIS A 20 16.75 -2.94 -5.25
N ARG A 21 17.61 -3.51 -4.38
CA ARG A 21 17.42 -3.56 -2.92
C ARG A 21 17.10 -2.21 -2.29
N TRP A 22 17.81 -1.16 -2.66
CA TRP A 22 17.63 0.16 -2.06
C TRP A 22 16.31 0.81 -2.46
N VAL A 23 15.86 0.59 -3.70
CA VAL A 23 14.55 1.06 -4.18
C VAL A 23 13.44 0.33 -3.43
N THR A 24 13.53 -1.00 -3.35
CA THR A 24 12.54 -1.83 -2.66
C THR A 24 12.45 -1.50 -1.18
N ILE A 25 13.60 -1.40 -0.49
CA ILE A 25 13.66 -1.07 0.95
C ILE A 25 13.10 0.33 1.20
N ALA A 26 13.51 1.34 0.43
CA ALA A 26 13.01 2.69 0.59
C ALA A 26 11.50 2.76 0.34
N ALA A 27 11.01 2.07 -0.70
CA ALA A 27 9.58 2.04 -1.01
C ALA A 27 8.77 1.37 0.11
N ILE A 28 9.17 0.19 0.57
CA ILE A 28 8.50 -0.50 1.67
C ILE A 28 8.54 0.36 2.95
N ALA A 29 9.68 1.00 3.25
CA ALA A 29 9.82 1.84 4.42
C ALA A 29 8.90 3.08 4.36
N LEU A 30 8.78 3.74 3.21
CA LEU A 30 7.88 4.88 3.02
C LEU A 30 6.41 4.48 3.19
N VAL A 31 5.99 3.34 2.62
CA VAL A 31 4.62 2.83 2.80
C VAL A 31 4.36 2.48 4.27
N THR A 32 5.32 1.81 4.91
CA THR A 32 5.25 1.44 6.34
C THR A 32 5.11 2.70 7.21
N LEU A 33 5.82 3.77 6.86
CA LEU A 33 5.78 5.05 7.56
C LEU A 33 4.41 5.72 7.44
N GLY A 34 3.83 5.78 6.24
CA GLY A 34 2.46 6.28 6.05
C GLY A 34 1.43 5.46 6.82
N ALA A 35 1.52 4.13 6.71
CA ALA A 35 0.66 3.21 7.46
C ALA A 35 0.80 3.38 8.99
N TYR A 36 2.03 3.56 9.49
CA TYR A 36 2.26 3.82 10.91
C TYR A 36 1.57 5.11 11.35
N GLU A 37 1.76 6.20 10.61
CA GLU A 37 1.19 7.50 10.96
C GLU A 37 -0.34 7.45 11.04
N ASN A 38 -0.97 6.86 10.04
CA ASN A 38 -2.42 6.72 9.96
C ASN A 38 -2.97 5.96 11.18
N ARG A 39 -2.32 4.84 11.54
CA ARG A 39 -2.72 4.00 12.69
C ARG A 39 -2.38 4.64 14.04
N ALA A 40 -1.23 5.28 14.14
CA ALA A 40 -0.79 5.98 15.34
C ALA A 40 -1.78 7.08 15.74
N ILE A 41 -2.16 7.92 14.78
CA ILE A 41 -3.04 9.08 15.04
C ILE A 41 -4.41 8.63 15.51
N THR A 42 -5.02 7.63 14.85
CA THR A 42 -6.33 7.12 15.28
C THR A 42 -6.36 6.64 16.74
N THR A 43 -5.21 6.20 17.27
CA THR A 43 -5.08 5.73 18.66
C THR A 43 -4.98 6.89 19.66
N ILE A 44 -4.25 7.94 19.31
CA ILE A 44 -3.98 9.07 20.22
C ILE A 44 -4.98 10.22 20.05
N LEU A 45 -5.79 10.20 18.99
CA LEU A 45 -6.75 11.27 18.68
C LEU A 45 -7.70 11.62 19.83
N PRO A 46 -8.22 10.67 20.63
CA PRO A 46 -9.05 11.01 21.79
C PRO A 46 -8.32 11.89 22.81
N VAL A 47 -7.03 11.60 23.06
CA VAL A 47 -6.18 12.39 23.97
C VAL A 47 -5.94 13.79 23.41
N ILE A 48 -5.73 13.90 22.09
CA ILE A 48 -5.54 15.20 21.44
C ILE A 48 -6.82 16.04 21.50
N ALA A 49 -7.96 15.42 21.26
CA ALA A 49 -9.26 16.10 21.29
C ALA A 49 -9.61 16.60 22.69
N ASP A 50 -9.18 15.90 23.74
CA ASP A 50 -9.32 16.34 25.13
C ASP A 50 -8.35 17.50 25.46
N ASP A 51 -7.06 17.38 25.11
CA ASP A 51 -6.04 18.42 25.36
C ASP A 51 -6.31 19.76 24.64
N LEU A 52 -6.91 19.70 23.46
CA LEU A 52 -7.19 20.88 22.61
C LEU A 52 -8.65 21.37 22.70
N ASP A 53 -9.44 20.86 23.64
CA ASP A 53 -10.89 21.13 23.80
C ASP A 53 -11.64 21.04 22.44
N GLY A 54 -11.29 20.00 21.70
CA GLY A 54 -11.55 19.82 20.28
C GLY A 54 -12.58 18.73 19.97
N LEU A 55 -13.30 18.21 20.95
CA LEU A 55 -14.25 17.09 20.79
C LEU A 55 -15.24 17.29 19.64
N ARG A 56 -15.72 18.52 19.42
CA ARG A 56 -16.62 18.86 18.29
C ARG A 56 -16.01 18.58 16.91
N TRP A 57 -14.68 18.59 16.82
CA TRP A 57 -13.91 18.38 15.60
C TRP A 57 -13.37 16.95 15.48
N PHE A 58 -13.60 16.08 16.46
CA PHE A 58 -13.04 14.72 16.51
C PHE A 58 -13.34 13.90 15.24
N GLY A 59 -14.61 13.91 14.81
CA GLY A 59 -15.03 13.21 13.58
C GLY A 59 -14.37 13.79 12.34
N LEU A 60 -14.23 15.12 12.29
CA LEU A 60 -13.59 15.81 11.17
C LEU A 60 -12.08 15.53 11.12
N ALA A 61 -11.40 15.46 12.27
CA ALA A 61 -9.98 15.14 12.36
C ALA A 61 -9.65 13.73 11.85
N SER A 62 -10.59 12.79 11.97
CA SER A 62 -10.47 11.44 11.40
C SER A 62 -10.79 11.40 9.90
N ALA A 63 -11.79 12.17 9.45
CA ALA A 63 -12.29 12.11 8.08
C ALA A 63 -11.48 12.95 7.08
N ILE A 64 -10.96 14.11 7.50
CA ILE A 64 -10.24 15.04 6.62
C ILE A 64 -9.05 14.38 5.91
N PRO A 65 -8.14 13.64 6.59
CA PRO A 65 -7.02 12.99 5.92
C PRO A 65 -7.47 12.03 4.81
N ALA A 66 -8.54 11.25 5.04
CA ALA A 66 -9.06 10.33 4.04
C ALA A 66 -9.65 11.07 2.83
N ALA A 67 -10.38 12.17 3.07
CA ALA A 67 -10.94 13.00 2.01
C ALA A 67 -9.85 13.66 1.16
N THR A 68 -8.83 14.25 1.80
CA THR A 68 -7.73 14.90 1.06
C THR A 68 -6.80 13.90 0.40
N TYR A 69 -6.61 12.71 0.98
CA TYR A 69 -5.92 11.58 0.35
C TYR A 69 -6.55 11.22 -1.00
N LEU A 70 -7.88 11.01 -1.02
CA LEU A 70 -8.60 10.68 -2.25
C LEU A 70 -8.36 11.72 -3.35
N VAL A 71 -8.50 13.01 -3.02
CA VAL A 71 -8.23 14.09 -3.97
C VAL A 71 -6.77 14.05 -4.43
N ALA A 72 -5.83 13.89 -3.50
CA ALA A 72 -4.41 13.88 -3.81
C ALA A 72 -3.99 12.71 -4.70
N THR A 73 -4.59 11.52 -4.54
CA THR A 73 -4.27 10.38 -5.42
C THR A 73 -4.61 10.69 -6.89
N THR A 74 -5.74 11.35 -7.15
CA THR A 74 -6.14 11.72 -8.52
C THR A 74 -5.22 12.79 -9.12
N VAL A 75 -4.90 13.83 -8.35
CA VAL A 75 -4.01 14.92 -8.78
C VAL A 75 -2.59 14.38 -8.99
N ALA A 76 -2.10 13.55 -8.07
CA ALA A 76 -0.79 12.94 -8.15
C ALA A 76 -0.66 12.04 -9.38
N GLY A 77 -1.69 11.23 -9.71
CA GLY A 77 -1.68 10.38 -10.90
C GLY A 77 -1.46 11.20 -12.18
N THR A 78 -2.26 12.24 -12.39
CA THR A 78 -2.08 13.12 -13.55
C THR A 78 -0.70 13.80 -13.54
N TRP A 79 -0.21 14.19 -12.37
CA TRP A 79 1.09 14.84 -12.25
C TRP A 79 2.26 13.88 -12.55
N THR A 80 2.18 12.64 -12.06
CA THR A 80 3.17 11.59 -12.32
C THR A 80 3.19 11.21 -13.80
N ASP A 81 2.04 11.16 -14.45
CA ASP A 81 1.93 10.82 -15.87
C ASP A 81 2.56 11.92 -16.75
N HIS A 82 2.37 13.19 -16.39
CA HIS A 82 2.89 14.31 -17.17
C HIS A 82 4.35 14.67 -16.89
N ARG A 83 4.84 14.48 -15.66
CA ARG A 83 6.17 14.97 -15.24
C ARG A 83 7.07 13.89 -14.63
N GLY A 84 6.64 12.63 -14.69
CA GLY A 84 7.30 11.50 -14.06
C GLY A 84 7.15 11.48 -12.53
N PRO A 85 7.53 10.37 -11.88
CA PRO A 85 7.28 10.17 -10.44
C PRO A 85 8.17 11.00 -9.52
N ARG A 86 9.31 11.53 -10.00
CA ARG A 86 10.31 12.19 -9.13
C ARG A 86 9.81 13.47 -8.46
N ARG A 87 9.22 14.39 -9.23
CA ARG A 87 8.78 15.70 -8.69
C ARG A 87 7.60 15.55 -7.70
N PRO A 88 6.55 14.76 -8.04
CA PRO A 88 5.48 14.47 -7.10
C PRO A 88 5.99 13.84 -5.81
N LEU A 89 6.89 12.84 -5.91
CA LEU A 89 7.44 12.16 -4.73
C LEU A 89 8.19 13.12 -3.80
N LEU A 90 9.08 13.96 -4.35
CA LEU A 90 9.83 14.93 -3.55
C LEU A 90 8.92 15.97 -2.89
N PHE A 91 7.91 16.45 -3.62
CA PHE A 91 6.92 17.38 -3.08
C PHE A 91 6.15 16.75 -1.92
N SER A 92 5.67 15.53 -2.10
CA SER A 92 4.94 14.79 -1.06
C SER A 92 5.80 14.52 0.18
N LEU A 93 7.08 14.20 0.03
CA LEU A 93 7.99 14.01 1.17
C LEU A 93 8.17 15.30 1.99
N VAL A 94 8.35 16.43 1.31
CA VAL A 94 8.47 17.74 1.98
C VAL A 94 7.15 18.11 2.65
N LEU A 95 6.03 17.92 1.95
CA LEU A 95 4.71 18.22 2.47
C LEU A 95 4.39 17.34 3.69
N PHE A 96 4.77 16.07 3.66
CA PHE A 96 4.61 15.15 4.79
C PHE A 96 5.41 15.64 6.00
N ALA A 97 6.68 16.02 5.81
CA ALA A 97 7.51 16.56 6.89
C ALA A 97 6.88 17.81 7.51
N LEU A 98 6.41 18.75 6.68
CA LEU A 98 5.75 19.97 7.13
C LEU A 98 4.45 19.67 7.88
N ALA A 99 3.65 18.71 7.39
CA ALA A 99 2.43 18.29 8.05
C ALA A 99 2.71 17.71 9.45
N GLN A 100 3.78 16.90 9.60
CA GLN A 100 4.15 16.36 10.91
C GLN A 100 4.66 17.43 11.88
N ILE A 101 5.49 18.36 11.40
CA ILE A 101 5.95 19.49 12.21
C ILE A 101 4.77 20.36 12.66
N ALA A 102 3.87 20.69 11.74
CA ALA A 102 2.66 21.47 12.04
C ALA A 102 1.74 20.73 13.04
N SER A 103 1.66 19.40 12.97
CA SER A 103 0.87 18.59 13.89
C SER A 103 1.47 18.56 15.29
N GLY A 104 2.78 18.36 15.41
CA GLY A 104 3.48 18.33 16.70
C GLY A 104 3.52 19.69 17.41
N LEU A 105 3.47 20.79 16.65
CA LEU A 105 3.45 22.16 17.16
C LEU A 105 2.05 22.78 17.22
N ALA A 106 0.99 22.01 16.95
CA ALA A 106 -0.37 22.55 16.87
C ALA A 106 -0.81 23.16 18.22
N PRO A 107 -1.16 24.45 18.28
CA PRO A 107 -1.66 25.11 19.49
C PRO A 107 -3.19 24.95 19.66
N SER A 108 -3.91 24.68 18.58
CA SER A 108 -5.37 24.50 18.58
C SER A 108 -5.80 23.35 17.69
N MET A 109 -7.03 22.87 17.89
CA MET A 109 -7.61 21.81 17.09
C MET A 109 -7.75 22.21 15.61
N GLU A 110 -8.02 23.49 15.28
CA GLU A 110 -8.10 23.92 13.87
C GLU A 110 -6.75 23.81 13.16
N VAL A 111 -5.66 24.18 13.84
CA VAL A 111 -4.30 24.04 13.26
C VAL A 111 -4.00 22.57 13.01
N LEU A 112 -4.37 21.69 13.95
CA LEU A 112 -4.22 20.25 13.76
C LEU A 112 -5.05 19.72 12.59
N LEU A 113 -6.30 20.15 12.44
CA LEU A 113 -7.15 19.78 11.29
C LEU A 113 -6.50 20.18 9.97
N THR A 114 -5.90 21.37 9.93
CA THR A 114 -5.21 21.88 8.74
C THR A 114 -3.98 21.02 8.45
N ALA A 115 -3.19 20.70 9.47
CA ALA A 115 -2.05 19.80 9.35
C ALA A 115 -2.47 18.38 8.90
N ARG A 116 -3.63 17.91 9.34
CA ARG A 116 -4.25 16.64 8.91
C ARG A 116 -4.74 16.64 7.47
N ALA A 117 -5.27 17.77 7.01
CA ALA A 117 -5.57 17.95 5.60
C ALA A 117 -4.29 17.81 4.76
N LEU A 118 -3.21 18.48 5.17
CA LEU A 118 -1.92 18.43 4.49
C LEU A 118 -1.29 17.03 4.51
N SER A 119 -1.44 16.28 5.62
CA SER A 119 -0.89 14.93 5.70
C SER A 119 -1.58 13.97 4.73
N GLY A 120 -2.91 14.03 4.60
CA GLY A 120 -3.63 13.22 3.63
C GLY A 120 -3.21 13.56 2.20
N ILE A 121 -2.97 14.84 1.88
CA ILE A 121 -2.44 15.25 0.58
C ILE A 121 -1.05 14.66 0.34
N ALA A 122 -0.19 14.74 1.36
CA ALA A 122 1.16 14.23 1.29
C ALA A 122 1.18 12.71 1.08
N GLU A 123 0.39 11.96 1.86
CA GLU A 123 0.28 10.50 1.80
C GLU A 123 -0.25 10.04 0.43
N GLY A 124 -1.34 10.64 -0.06
CA GLY A 124 -1.92 10.27 -1.36
C GLY A 124 -0.97 10.54 -2.53
N GLY A 125 -0.24 11.66 -2.48
CA GLY A 125 0.77 11.94 -3.49
C GLY A 125 2.00 11.04 -3.41
N LEU A 126 2.40 10.68 -2.18
CA LEU A 126 3.52 9.77 -1.94
C LEU A 126 3.20 8.38 -2.49
N ASP A 127 2.03 7.82 -2.17
CA ASP A 127 1.62 6.47 -2.58
C ASP A 127 1.61 6.33 -4.10
N ILE A 128 0.95 7.23 -4.81
CA ILE A 128 0.84 7.17 -6.27
C ILE A 128 2.21 7.36 -6.93
N ALA A 129 2.98 8.37 -6.51
CA ALA A 129 4.31 8.60 -7.05
C ALA A 129 5.24 7.40 -6.82
N LEU A 130 5.10 6.73 -5.68
CA LEU A 130 5.92 5.57 -5.32
C LEU A 130 5.54 4.33 -6.13
N VAL A 131 4.25 4.07 -6.33
CA VAL A 131 3.78 2.96 -7.19
C VAL A 131 4.28 3.13 -8.63
N VAL A 132 4.20 4.35 -9.18
CA VAL A 132 4.73 4.66 -10.51
C VAL A 132 6.26 4.48 -10.54
N LEU A 133 6.98 5.00 -9.54
CA LEU A 133 8.43 4.85 -9.44
C LEU A 133 8.87 3.39 -9.41
N VAL A 134 8.20 2.54 -8.62
CA VAL A 134 8.49 1.12 -8.53
C VAL A 134 8.19 0.41 -9.85
N SER A 135 7.09 0.77 -10.51
CA SER A 135 6.70 0.19 -11.81
C SER A 135 7.71 0.53 -12.91
N ASP A 136 8.24 1.76 -12.90
CA ASP A 136 9.26 2.23 -13.85
C ASP A 136 10.64 1.59 -13.59
N LEU A 137 10.99 1.36 -12.32
CA LEU A 137 12.32 0.89 -11.95
C LEU A 137 12.46 -0.62 -11.96
N LEU A 138 11.41 -1.36 -11.62
CA LEU A 138 11.45 -2.82 -11.47
C LEU A 138 10.87 -3.56 -12.68
N PRO A 139 11.48 -4.71 -13.07
CA PRO A 139 10.92 -5.63 -14.04
C PRO A 139 9.53 -6.14 -13.63
N GLU A 140 8.66 -6.39 -14.61
CA GLU A 140 7.28 -6.84 -14.40
C GLU A 140 7.17 -8.07 -13.49
N ALA A 141 8.06 -9.05 -13.65
CA ALA A 141 8.11 -10.27 -12.83
C ALA A 141 8.36 -10.02 -11.33
N LEU A 142 8.91 -8.85 -10.96
CA LEU A 142 9.17 -8.47 -9.57
C LEU A 142 8.09 -7.57 -8.97
N ARG A 143 7.28 -6.91 -9.81
CA ARG A 143 6.26 -5.95 -9.36
C ARG A 143 5.25 -6.62 -8.42
N ALA A 144 4.75 -7.81 -8.78
CA ALA A 144 3.82 -8.56 -7.94
C ALA A 144 4.35 -8.84 -6.52
N LYS A 145 5.66 -9.14 -6.40
CA LYS A 145 6.30 -9.39 -5.10
C LYS A 145 6.41 -8.10 -4.27
N VAL A 146 6.69 -6.97 -4.90
CA VAL A 146 6.76 -5.68 -4.20
C VAL A 146 5.39 -5.19 -3.78
N PHE A 147 4.35 -5.36 -4.61
CA PHE A 147 2.98 -5.04 -4.19
C PHE A 147 2.48 -5.95 -3.05
N ALA A 148 2.86 -7.24 -3.04
CA ALA A 148 2.61 -8.10 -1.89
C ALA A 148 3.35 -7.62 -0.63
N ALA A 149 4.59 -7.13 -0.78
CA ALA A 149 5.32 -6.52 0.32
C ALA A 149 4.67 -5.21 0.80
N PHE A 150 4.11 -4.39 -0.11
CA PHE A 150 3.32 -3.21 0.27
C PHE A 150 2.10 -3.60 1.09
N ALA A 151 1.33 -4.60 0.68
CA ALA A 151 0.20 -5.08 1.48
C ALA A 151 0.64 -5.51 2.90
N THR A 152 1.79 -6.15 3.02
CA THR A 152 2.37 -6.56 4.31
C THR A 152 2.86 -5.37 5.13
N ALA A 153 3.39 -4.34 4.48
CA ALA A 153 3.83 -3.08 5.09
C ALA A 153 2.69 -2.32 5.76
N TRP A 154 1.43 -2.59 5.42
CA TRP A 154 0.26 -2.06 6.13
C TRP A 154 -0.09 -2.87 7.39
N ILE A 155 0.20 -4.16 7.42
CA ILE A 155 -0.19 -5.07 8.51
C ILE A 155 0.66 -4.81 9.75
N VAL A 156 1.98 -4.79 9.60
CA VAL A 156 2.92 -4.68 10.74
C VAL A 156 2.70 -3.39 11.55
N PRO A 157 2.59 -2.19 10.92
CA PRO A 157 2.30 -0.96 11.65
C PRO A 157 0.90 -0.92 12.23
N SER A 158 -0.08 -1.61 11.64
CA SER A 158 -1.42 -1.67 12.23
C SER A 158 -1.44 -2.43 13.54
N LEU A 159 -0.52 -3.40 13.72
CA LEU A 159 -0.41 -4.19 14.94
C LEU A 159 0.44 -3.49 16.01
N VAL A 160 1.57 -2.91 15.61
CA VAL A 160 2.56 -2.32 16.52
C VAL A 160 2.35 -0.83 16.74
N GLY A 161 1.81 -0.14 15.74
CA GLY A 161 1.67 1.32 15.69
C GLY A 161 0.86 1.89 16.85
N PRO A 162 -0.36 1.40 17.12
CA PRO A 162 -1.18 1.86 18.26
C PRO A 162 -0.47 1.73 19.61
N ALA A 163 0.22 0.61 19.86
CA ALA A 163 0.93 0.38 21.11
C ALA A 163 2.09 1.37 21.29
N VAL A 164 2.89 1.58 20.24
CA VAL A 164 4.00 2.54 20.25
C VAL A 164 3.49 3.97 20.40
N ALA A 165 2.47 4.35 19.62
CA ALA A 165 1.91 5.70 19.66
C ALA A 165 1.26 6.02 21.02
N GLY A 166 0.49 5.07 21.58
CA GLY A 166 -0.09 5.20 22.91
C GLY A 166 0.97 5.32 24.00
N GLY A 167 2.03 4.49 23.94
CA GLY A 167 3.15 4.57 24.88
C GLY A 167 3.88 5.92 24.80
N ILE A 168 4.17 6.41 23.60
CA ILE A 168 4.77 7.74 23.40
C ILE A 168 3.85 8.83 23.97
N ALA A 169 2.55 8.79 23.65
CA ALA A 169 1.60 9.79 24.11
C ALA A 169 1.49 9.84 25.64
N GLN A 170 1.57 8.67 26.31
CA GLN A 170 1.52 8.57 27.76
C GLN A 170 2.80 9.10 28.45
N TRP A 171 3.99 8.85 27.88
CA TRP A 171 5.27 9.12 28.56
C TRP A 171 5.89 10.47 28.16
N LEU A 172 5.76 10.84 26.88
CA LEU A 172 6.40 12.01 26.26
C LEU A 172 5.37 13.06 25.82
N GLY A 173 4.08 12.76 25.94
CA GLY A 173 2.98 13.59 25.44
C GLY A 173 2.64 13.29 23.98
N TRP A 174 1.39 13.56 23.60
CA TRP A 174 0.87 13.26 22.26
C TRP A 174 1.63 14.00 21.15
N ARG A 175 2.20 15.18 21.43
CA ARG A 175 2.99 15.95 20.47
C ARG A 175 4.23 15.19 19.99
N ALA A 176 4.85 14.39 20.86
CA ALA A 176 6.02 13.59 20.52
C ALA A 176 5.69 12.44 19.55
N ALA A 177 4.44 11.98 19.49
CA ALA A 177 4.02 10.92 18.56
C ALA A 177 4.15 11.35 17.09
N PHE A 178 4.10 12.65 16.80
CA PHE A 178 4.32 13.21 15.46
C PHE A 178 5.81 13.31 15.08
N LEU A 179 6.73 13.23 16.05
CA LEU A 179 8.18 13.26 15.79
C LEU A 179 8.68 11.93 15.23
N LEU A 180 8.09 10.80 15.64
CA LEU A 180 8.56 9.49 15.20
C LEU A 180 8.42 9.28 13.67
N PRO A 181 7.27 9.58 13.02
CA PRO A 181 7.17 9.57 11.56
C PRO A 181 8.20 10.49 10.89
N LEU A 182 8.49 11.65 11.48
CA LEU A 182 9.47 12.60 10.95
C LEU A 182 10.90 12.04 11.02
N ILE A 183 11.26 11.39 12.13
CA ILE A 183 12.57 10.73 12.28
C ILE A 183 12.70 9.58 11.28
N MET A 184 11.67 8.75 11.15
CA MET A 184 11.65 7.67 10.15
C MET A 184 11.82 8.22 8.74
N LEU A 185 11.15 9.34 8.41
CA LEU A 185 11.27 9.98 7.10
C LEU A 185 12.72 10.37 6.82
N ILE A 186 13.36 11.07 7.77
CA ILE A 186 14.76 11.52 7.65
C ILE A 186 15.69 10.31 7.47
N ALA A 187 15.44 9.21 8.16
CA ALA A 187 16.22 7.97 8.01
C ALA A 187 16.05 7.30 6.63
N VAL A 188 14.87 7.40 6.02
CA VAL A 188 14.54 6.73 4.75
C VAL A 188 14.99 7.55 3.52
N VAL A 189 14.97 8.88 3.60
CA VAL A 189 15.34 9.77 2.47
C VAL A 189 16.70 9.41 1.84
N PRO A 190 17.79 9.15 2.60
CA PRO A 190 19.08 8.76 2.02
C PRO A 190 19.01 7.48 1.18
N ALA A 191 18.22 6.48 1.60
CA ALA A 191 18.04 5.23 0.87
C ALA A 191 17.25 5.42 -0.44
N LEU A 192 16.44 6.48 -0.52
CA LEU A 192 15.64 6.83 -1.70
C LEU A 192 16.44 7.63 -2.75
N LEU A 193 17.49 8.35 -2.36
CA LEU A 193 18.30 9.19 -3.27
C LEU A 193 18.85 8.44 -4.51
N PRO A 194 19.40 7.21 -4.39
CA PRO A 194 19.84 6.44 -5.56
C PRO A 194 18.70 6.10 -6.52
N ALA A 195 17.51 5.81 -5.99
CA ALA A 195 16.32 5.50 -6.78
C ALA A 195 15.87 6.73 -7.59
N LEU A 196 15.80 7.89 -6.94
CA LEU A 196 15.45 9.18 -7.57
C LEU A 196 16.44 9.56 -8.68
N ARG A 197 17.75 9.35 -8.46
CA ARG A 197 18.78 9.60 -9.49
C ARG A 197 18.60 8.71 -10.72
N ARG A 198 18.30 7.43 -10.52
CA ARG A 198 18.06 6.47 -11.63
C ARG A 198 16.78 6.77 -12.41
N ALA A 199 15.70 7.12 -11.71
CA ALA A 199 14.45 7.52 -12.35
C ALA A 199 14.60 8.77 -13.22
N THR A 200 15.43 9.73 -12.79
CA THR A 200 15.76 10.92 -13.59
C THR A 200 16.51 10.56 -14.87
N ALA A 201 17.46 9.63 -14.78
CA ALA A 201 18.26 9.20 -15.93
C ALA A 201 17.44 8.45 -17.00
N ARG A 202 16.39 7.70 -16.58
CA ARG A 202 15.47 7.01 -17.51
C ARG A 202 14.38 7.94 -18.05
N GLY A 203 13.77 8.79 -17.21
CA GLY A 203 12.73 9.73 -17.62
C GLY A 203 13.19 10.75 -18.69
N ALA A 204 14.49 11.07 -18.73
CA ALA A 204 15.09 11.87 -19.79
C ALA A 204 15.17 11.16 -21.15
N ARG A 205 15.10 9.81 -21.19
CA ARG A 205 15.20 9.00 -22.43
C ARG A 205 13.84 8.60 -23.01
N GLU A 206 12.80 8.59 -22.19
CA GLU A 206 11.51 7.94 -22.55
C GLU A 206 10.30 8.88 -22.46
N PHE A 207 10.51 10.21 -22.48
CA PHE A 207 9.42 11.18 -22.56
C PHE A 207 8.77 11.14 -23.96
N ARG A 208 7.99 10.10 -24.20
CA ARG A 208 7.00 10.00 -25.28
C ARG A 208 5.65 10.21 -24.60
N PRO A 209 4.96 11.34 -24.82
CA PRO A 209 3.63 11.51 -24.26
C PRO A 209 2.77 10.37 -24.79
N ALA A 210 2.32 9.49 -23.90
CA ALA A 210 1.30 8.52 -24.24
C ALA A 210 0.09 9.33 -24.69
N ARG A 211 -0.18 9.33 -26.00
CA ARG A 211 -1.41 9.86 -26.57
C ARG A 211 -2.54 8.97 -26.07
N PHE A 212 -3.02 9.23 -24.86
CA PHE A 212 -4.31 8.75 -24.43
C PHE A 212 -5.33 9.46 -25.31
N GLY A 213 -5.80 8.76 -26.34
CA GLY A 213 -6.99 9.16 -27.05
C GLY A 213 -8.10 9.31 -26.02
N ALA A 214 -8.77 10.46 -26.03
CA ALA A 214 -9.89 10.80 -25.14
C ALA A 214 -11.04 9.77 -25.14
N SER A 215 -11.00 8.76 -26.01
CA SER A 215 -11.94 7.65 -26.08
C SER A 215 -11.75 6.55 -25.03
N ALA A 216 -10.62 6.49 -24.32
CA ALA A 216 -10.37 5.46 -23.31
C ALA A 216 -10.94 5.80 -21.91
N VAL A 217 -11.02 7.10 -21.58
CA VAL A 217 -11.46 7.60 -20.26
C VAL A 217 -12.99 7.56 -20.12
N LEU A 218 -13.73 7.53 -21.24
CA LEU A 218 -15.19 7.47 -21.28
C LEU A 218 -15.73 6.08 -21.63
N ARG A 219 -14.92 5.03 -21.61
CA ARG A 219 -15.51 3.69 -21.58
C ARG A 219 -16.13 3.54 -20.20
N PRO A 220 -17.47 3.47 -20.10
CA PRO A 220 -18.10 3.17 -18.83
C PRO A 220 -17.50 1.85 -18.36
N TRP A 221 -17.46 1.65 -17.05
CA TRP A 221 -17.41 0.32 -16.47
C TRP A 221 -18.59 -0.48 -17.06
N SER A 222 -18.42 -1.04 -18.25
CA SER A 222 -19.35 -1.97 -18.84
C SER A 222 -19.07 -3.26 -18.10
N TRP A 223 -19.85 -3.48 -17.05
CA TRP A 223 -19.96 -4.79 -16.42
C TRP A 223 -20.07 -5.82 -17.55
N PRO A 224 -19.23 -6.88 -17.59
CA PRO A 224 -19.40 -7.94 -18.57
C PRO A 224 -20.87 -8.40 -18.50
N PRO A 225 -21.60 -8.51 -19.63
CA PRO A 225 -22.97 -9.00 -19.59
C PRO A 225 -22.99 -10.32 -18.81
N SER A 226 -24.01 -10.53 -17.97
CA SER A 226 -24.15 -11.65 -17.02
C SER A 226 -24.03 -13.05 -17.63
N SER A 227 -23.92 -13.15 -18.95
CA SER A 227 -23.61 -14.36 -19.72
C SER A 227 -22.13 -14.72 -19.77
N SER A 228 -21.18 -13.85 -19.37
CA SER A 228 -19.78 -14.26 -19.19
C SER A 228 -19.67 -15.03 -17.88
N ALA A 229 -20.04 -16.31 -17.97
CA ALA A 229 -19.80 -17.30 -16.93
C ALA A 229 -18.36 -17.14 -16.42
N TRP A 230 -18.23 -16.96 -15.10
CA TRP A 230 -16.99 -17.27 -14.42
C TRP A 230 -16.46 -18.60 -14.95
N PRO A 231 -15.16 -18.73 -15.32
CA PRO A 231 -14.63 -20.03 -15.67
C PRO A 231 -14.86 -20.94 -14.45
N SER A 232 -15.84 -21.84 -14.59
CA SER A 232 -16.14 -22.85 -13.59
C SER A 232 -14.81 -23.56 -13.30
N PRO A 233 -14.42 -23.74 -12.02
CA PRO A 233 -13.29 -24.60 -11.73
C PRO A 233 -13.54 -25.95 -12.43
N PRO A 234 -12.53 -26.55 -13.08
CA PRO A 234 -12.71 -27.84 -13.73
C PRO A 234 -13.29 -28.80 -12.69
N SER A 235 -14.52 -29.26 -12.95
CA SER A 235 -15.23 -30.23 -12.13
C SER A 235 -14.45 -31.53 -12.18
N ALA A 236 -13.50 -31.70 -11.27
CA ALA A 236 -12.83 -32.97 -11.05
C ALA A 236 -13.91 -33.98 -10.60
N PRO A 237 -14.03 -35.15 -11.25
CA PRO A 237 -14.99 -36.17 -10.85
C PRO A 237 -14.46 -36.91 -9.62
N ILE A 238 -14.59 -36.32 -8.43
CA ILE A 238 -14.14 -36.92 -7.16
C ILE A 238 -15.20 -37.86 -6.54
N PHE A 239 -16.43 -37.88 -7.06
CA PHE A 239 -17.52 -38.70 -6.50
C PHE A 239 -18.14 -39.67 -7.50
N ARG A 240 -17.33 -40.58 -8.08
CA ARG A 240 -17.88 -41.71 -8.88
C ARG A 240 -17.28 -43.09 -8.57
N SER A 241 -16.54 -43.24 -7.47
CA SER A 241 -15.99 -44.52 -7.05
C SER A 241 -16.04 -44.72 -5.52
N CYS A 242 -17.23 -44.71 -4.95
CA CYS A 242 -17.51 -45.53 -3.76
C CYS A 242 -18.77 -46.34 -4.05
N SER A 243 -18.51 -47.52 -4.57
CA SER A 243 -19.44 -48.61 -4.80
C SER A 243 -20.33 -48.89 -3.57
N ARG A 244 -21.61 -49.06 -3.88
CA ARG A 244 -22.68 -49.69 -3.10
C ARG A 244 -22.17 -50.63 -1.99
N PRO A 245 -22.66 -50.50 -0.73
CA PRO A 245 -22.59 -51.57 0.24
C PRO A 245 -23.45 -52.73 -0.26
N SER A 246 -22.82 -53.86 -0.53
CA SER A 246 -23.44 -55.15 -0.79
C SER A 246 -24.38 -55.52 0.36
N ALA A 247 -25.65 -55.76 0.02
CA ALA A 247 -26.65 -56.32 0.90
C ALA A 247 -26.13 -57.61 1.54
N VAL A 248 -25.89 -57.57 2.85
CA VAL A 248 -25.66 -58.78 3.66
C VAL A 248 -26.96 -59.55 3.72
N ARG A 249 -26.97 -60.67 3.02
CA ARG A 249 -28.04 -61.65 2.95
C ARG A 249 -28.20 -62.28 4.34
N ALA A 250 -29.27 -61.93 5.06
CA ALA A 250 -29.66 -62.59 6.31
C ALA A 250 -29.94 -64.08 6.04
N ARG A 251 -29.22 -64.97 6.73
CA ARG A 251 -29.53 -66.39 6.80
C ARG A 251 -30.50 -66.62 7.97
N PRO A 252 -31.60 -67.37 7.79
CA PRO A 252 -32.43 -67.80 8.91
C PRO A 252 -31.71 -68.91 9.71
N SER A 253 -31.69 -68.77 11.03
CA SER A 253 -31.25 -69.81 11.96
C SER A 253 -32.45 -70.70 12.32
N PRO A 254 -32.30 -72.04 12.34
CA PRO A 254 -33.36 -72.95 12.73
C PRO A 254 -33.54 -73.00 14.26
N ALA A 255 -34.79 -73.27 14.66
CA ALA A 255 -35.21 -73.49 16.03
C ALA A 255 -34.58 -74.73 16.66
N SER A 256 -34.24 -74.66 17.94
CA SER A 256 -34.17 -75.82 18.84
C SER A 256 -34.33 -75.40 20.30
N ARG A 257 -35.26 -76.10 20.96
CA ARG A 257 -35.64 -76.14 22.39
C ARG A 257 -36.68 -75.14 22.86
#